data_AF-M8AW22-F1
#
_entry.id   AF-M8AW22-F1
#
_cell.length_a   1.000
_cell.length_b   1.000
_cell.length_c   1.000
_cell.angle_alpha   90.00
_cell.angle_beta   90.00
_cell.angle_gamma   90.00
#
_symmetry.space_group_name_H-M   'P 1'
#
loop_
_entity.id
_entity.type
_entity.pdbx_description
1 polymer ?
#
loop_
_entity_poly.entity_id
_entity_poly.type
_entity_poly.pdbx_seq_one_letter_code
_entity_poly.pdbx_strand_id
1 'polypeptide(L)'
;MELGYVDHQGDNSHSIHLSSTSNKDEHDAASISMTATLNTKGHLVLGSSREFKGFSREVDKSILKSIWDRAGEFFPAINNVHLDIDEDKEIRIGHRPYMPDGKPVIGFVPDMSNVLIATGHEGSGLALALGTAEMVTDMILGDPGRVDFTPFSIENRFSVFFWISPFSLEFMATLHAAYQFIAQSILDGNWNAPFGNS
;
A
#
# COMPACT_ATOMS: atom_id res chain seq x y z
N MET A 1 11.95 2.10 4.21
CA MET A 1 11.61 3.23 5.10
C MET A 1 11.83 4.50 4.29
N GLU A 2 10.79 4.97 3.60
CA GLU A 2 10.73 6.34 3.10
C GLU A 2 9.71 7.05 4.00
N LEU A 3 10.23 7.80 4.98
CA LEU A 3 9.46 8.75 5.76
C LEU A 3 9.44 10.05 4.94
N GLY A 4 8.44 10.17 4.07
CA GLY A 4 8.29 11.31 3.17
C GLY A 4 6.83 11.53 2.81
N TYR A 5 5.96 11.68 3.82
CA TYR A 5 4.67 12.33 3.62
C TYR A 5 4.89 13.82 3.90
N VAL A 6 5.10 14.60 2.85
CA VAL A 6 4.92 16.06 2.92
C VAL A 6 3.43 16.31 2.74
N ASP A 7 2.75 16.53 3.85
CA ASP A 7 1.37 17.04 3.89
C ASP A 7 1.42 18.53 3.52
N HIS A 8 0.89 18.89 2.35
CA HIS A 8 0.70 20.30 1.98
C HIS A 8 -0.60 20.81 2.64
N GLN A 9 -0.55 21.06 3.95
CA GLN A 9 -1.51 21.95 4.60
C GLN A 9 -0.99 23.38 4.54
N GLY A 10 -1.86 24.28 4.09
CA GLY A 10 -1.51 25.57 3.51
C GLY A 10 -0.77 26.53 4.43
N ASP A 11 0.19 27.23 3.84
CA ASP A 11 0.67 28.50 4.36
C ASP A 11 0.39 29.60 3.34
N ASN A 12 -0.28 30.63 3.82
CA ASN A 12 -0.94 31.67 3.03
C ASN A 12 -0.12 32.96 3.20
N SER A 13 0.99 33.11 2.47
CA SER A 13 1.57 34.43 2.17
C SER A 13 2.75 34.35 1.21
N HIS A 14 2.49 34.60 -0.07
CA HIS A 14 3.19 35.55 -0.95
C HIS A 14 2.93 35.16 -2.42
N SER A 15 2.18 36.03 -3.07
CA SER A 15 1.67 35.93 -4.42
C SER A 15 2.75 35.75 -5.50
N ILE A 16 2.75 34.61 -6.19
CA ILE A 16 3.25 34.49 -7.55
C ILE A 16 2.05 34.12 -8.43
N HIS A 17 1.71 35.04 -9.32
CA HIS A 17 0.60 34.94 -10.25
C HIS A 17 0.93 33.88 -11.32
N LEU A 18 0.31 32.71 -11.24
CA LEU A 18 0.34 31.72 -12.32
C LEU A 18 -1.08 31.42 -12.79
N SER A 19 -1.24 31.58 -14.10
CA SER A 19 -2.48 31.48 -14.88
C SER A 19 -3.34 30.27 -14.53
N SER A 20 -4.61 30.54 -14.26
CA SER A 20 -5.69 29.57 -14.16
C SER A 20 -5.81 28.75 -15.44
N THR A 21 -5.29 27.52 -15.41
CA THR A 21 -5.70 26.47 -16.33
C THR A 21 -6.22 25.32 -15.49
N SER A 22 -7.55 25.18 -15.46
CA SER A 22 -8.24 24.08 -14.83
C SER A 22 -7.93 22.78 -15.60
N ASN A 23 -6.93 22.03 -15.15
CA ASN A 23 -6.63 20.70 -15.71
C ASN A 23 -7.12 19.61 -14.77
N LYS A 24 -7.83 18.64 -15.35
CA LYS A 24 -8.52 17.51 -14.71
C LYS A 24 -7.55 16.36 -14.36
N ASP A 25 -6.36 16.65 -13.86
CA ASP A 25 -5.25 15.68 -13.85
C ASP A 25 -4.71 15.35 -12.44
N GLU A 26 -5.48 15.57 -11.38
CA GLU A 26 -5.03 15.27 -10.00
C GLU A 26 -5.11 13.78 -9.64
N HIS A 27 -5.72 12.94 -10.48
CA HIS A 27 -5.98 11.52 -10.21
C HIS A 27 -5.02 10.52 -10.89
N ASP A 28 -4.09 10.99 -11.73
CA ASP A 28 -3.14 10.14 -12.49
C ASP A 28 -1.67 10.33 -12.05
N ALA A 29 -1.42 11.04 -10.95
CA ALA A 29 -0.07 11.34 -10.49
C ALA A 29 0.57 10.11 -9.81
N ALA A 30 1.24 9.27 -10.61
CA ALA A 30 2.14 8.27 -10.09
C ALA A 30 3.32 8.94 -9.37
N SER A 31 3.70 8.41 -8.21
CA SER A 31 4.94 8.81 -7.54
C SER A 31 6.01 7.75 -7.77
N ILE A 32 7.21 8.19 -8.17
CA ILE A 32 8.37 7.34 -8.39
C ILE A 32 9.38 7.63 -7.30
N SER A 33 9.70 6.61 -6.50
CA SER A 33 10.86 6.63 -5.59
C SER A 33 11.93 5.67 -6.06
N MET A 34 13.15 5.85 -5.55
CA MET A 34 14.30 5.02 -5.93
C MET A 34 14.66 4.05 -4.82
N THR A 35 14.56 2.76 -5.13
CA THR A 35 15.07 1.63 -4.37
C THR A 35 15.86 0.75 -5.32
N ALA A 36 17.11 0.47 -4.96
CA ALA A 36 17.97 -0.44 -5.66
C ALA A 36 18.45 -1.51 -4.69
N THR A 37 18.27 -2.78 -5.02
CA THR A 37 18.82 -3.90 -4.24
C THR A 37 19.29 -5.00 -5.18
N LEU A 38 20.05 -5.95 -4.65
CA LEU A 38 20.39 -7.16 -5.37
C LEU A 38 19.51 -8.30 -4.87
N ASN A 39 18.98 -9.10 -5.80
CA ASN A 39 18.41 -10.38 -5.42
C ASN A 39 19.52 -11.39 -5.06
N THR A 40 19.14 -12.58 -4.61
CA THR A 40 20.10 -13.64 -4.22
C THR A 40 20.96 -14.16 -5.37
N LYS A 41 20.59 -13.88 -6.63
CA LYS A 41 21.36 -14.20 -7.84
C LYS A 41 22.27 -13.06 -8.30
N GLY A 42 22.27 -11.92 -7.60
CA GLY A 42 23.05 -10.74 -7.96
C GLY A 42 22.43 -9.88 -9.07
N HIS A 43 21.16 -10.11 -9.46
CA HIS A 43 20.47 -9.20 -10.38
C HIS A 43 20.04 -7.94 -9.64
N LEU A 44 20.15 -6.80 -10.32
CA LEU A 44 19.68 -5.52 -9.82
C LEU A 44 18.15 -5.47 -9.88
N VAL A 45 17.53 -5.25 -8.72
CA VAL A 45 16.10 -5.02 -8.57
C VAL A 45 15.89 -3.53 -8.35
N LEU A 46 15.11 -2.93 -9.25
CA LEU A 46 14.79 -1.51 -9.26
C LEU A 46 13.31 -1.29 -8.95
N GLY A 47 13.02 -0.23 -8.21
CA GLY A 47 11.67 0.19 -7.86
C GLY A 47 11.71 1.53 -7.14
N SER A 48 10.61 2.09 -6.65
CA SER A 48 9.23 1.61 -6.83
C SER A 48 8.33 2.74 -7.31
N SER A 49 7.22 2.39 -7.94
CA SER A 49 6.10 3.32 -8.17
C SER A 49 5.04 3.18 -7.08
N ARG A 50 4.23 4.23 -6.91
CA ARG A 50 2.94 4.19 -6.22
C ARG A 50 1.89 4.85 -7.10
N GLU A 51 0.76 4.16 -7.29
CA GLU A 51 -0.30 4.54 -8.21
C GLU A 51 -1.67 4.26 -7.56
N PHE A 52 -2.63 5.16 -7.75
CA PHE A 52 -4.02 4.96 -7.33
C PHE A 52 -4.86 4.42 -8.51
N LYS A 53 -4.63 3.15 -8.88
CA LYS A 53 -5.28 2.47 -10.03
C LYS A 53 -6.18 1.29 -9.63
N GLY A 54 -6.77 1.34 -8.43
CA GLY A 54 -7.59 0.27 -7.89
C GLY A 54 -6.82 -1.05 -7.75
N PHE A 55 -7.44 -2.17 -8.16
CA PHE A 55 -6.84 -3.52 -8.11
C PHE A 55 -6.23 -3.97 -9.45
N SER A 56 -6.02 -3.04 -10.40
CA SER A 56 -5.34 -3.40 -11.65
C SER A 56 -3.91 -3.87 -11.38
N ARG A 57 -3.52 -4.94 -12.09
CA ARG A 57 -2.14 -5.45 -12.13
C ARG A 57 -1.56 -5.39 -13.53
N GLU A 58 -2.18 -4.57 -14.39
CA GLU A 58 -1.68 -4.33 -15.74
C GLU A 58 -0.37 -3.55 -15.68
N VAL A 59 0.57 -3.92 -16.55
CA VAL A 59 1.86 -3.26 -16.64
C VAL A 59 1.71 -1.97 -17.42
N ASP A 60 2.05 -0.84 -16.79
CA ASP A 60 2.14 0.46 -17.46
C ASP A 60 3.58 0.72 -17.90
N LYS A 61 3.83 0.68 -19.22
CA LYS A 61 5.16 0.90 -19.81
C LYS A 61 5.71 2.30 -19.48
N SER A 62 4.85 3.30 -19.28
CA SER A 62 5.29 4.66 -18.92
C SER A 62 5.89 4.72 -17.51
N ILE A 63 5.36 3.91 -16.59
CA ILE A 63 5.86 3.78 -15.22
C ILE A 63 7.20 3.05 -15.20
N LEU A 64 7.34 1.98 -15.97
CA LEU A 64 8.61 1.26 -16.11
C LEU A 64 9.70 2.18 -16.65
N LYS A 65 9.40 2.95 -17.70
CA LYS A 65 10.32 3.97 -18.22
C LYS A 65 10.70 4.97 -17.14
N SER A 66 9.74 5.45 -16.34
CA SER A 66 10.00 6.43 -15.28
C SER A 66 10.88 5.87 -14.17
N ILE A 67 10.72 4.59 -13.79
CA ILE A 67 11.62 3.90 -12.85
C ILE A 67 13.02 3.77 -13.44
N TRP A 68 13.14 3.43 -14.73
CA TRP A 68 14.42 3.30 -15.42
C TRP A 68 15.17 4.63 -15.54
N ASP A 69 14.47 5.68 -16.00
CA ASP A 69 15.02 7.03 -16.09
C ASP A 69 15.50 7.50 -14.71
N ARG A 70 14.68 7.30 -13.66
CA ARG A 70 15.07 7.61 -12.28
C ARG A 70 16.29 6.81 -11.85
N ALA A 71 16.38 5.53 -12.17
CA ALA A 71 17.57 4.74 -11.87
C ALA A 71 18.83 5.27 -12.57
N GLY A 72 18.70 5.77 -13.81
CA GLY A 72 19.75 6.40 -14.57
C GLY A 72 20.32 7.68 -13.93
N GLU A 73 19.53 8.39 -13.11
CA GLU A 73 19.99 9.54 -12.33
C GLU A 73 20.98 9.12 -11.21
N PHE A 74 20.81 7.92 -10.63
CA PHE A 74 21.65 7.40 -9.55
C PHE A 74 22.78 6.48 -10.06
N PHE A 75 22.52 5.76 -11.15
CA PHE A 75 23.43 4.79 -11.76
C PHE A 75 23.61 5.11 -13.25
N PRO A 76 24.44 6.10 -13.61
CA PRO A 76 24.56 6.55 -15.01
C PRO A 76 24.94 5.46 -16.01
N ALA A 77 25.62 4.40 -15.55
CA ALA A 77 25.96 3.25 -16.38
C ALA A 77 24.74 2.52 -16.95
N ILE A 78 23.59 2.57 -16.27
CA ILE A 78 22.33 1.95 -16.71
C ILE A 78 21.79 2.62 -17.98
N ASN A 79 22.09 3.90 -18.21
CA ASN A 79 21.67 4.61 -19.42
C ASN A 79 22.28 4.03 -20.72
N ASN A 80 23.34 3.22 -20.61
CA ASN A 80 23.97 2.54 -21.73
C ASN A 80 23.47 1.10 -21.93
N VAL A 81 22.57 0.62 -21.06
CA VAL A 81 21.98 -0.72 -21.13
C VAL A 81 20.66 -0.62 -21.88
N HIS A 82 20.43 -1.53 -22.84
CA HIS A 82 19.14 -1.62 -23.51
C HIS A 82 18.14 -2.32 -22.59
N LEU A 83 17.04 -1.66 -22.29
CA LEU A 83 15.92 -2.22 -21.56
C LEU A 83 14.94 -2.86 -22.55
N ASP A 84 14.78 -4.18 -22.51
CA ASP A 84 13.76 -4.89 -23.28
C ASP A 84 12.55 -5.21 -22.41
N ILE A 85 11.63 -4.25 -22.35
CA ILE A 85 10.42 -4.31 -21.52
C ILE A 85 9.50 -5.49 -21.92
N ASP A 86 9.56 -5.95 -23.18
CA ASP A 86 8.66 -6.98 -23.70
C ASP A 86 9.17 -8.40 -23.43
N GLU A 87 10.47 -8.59 -23.20
CA GLU A 87 11.08 -9.88 -22.84
C GLU A 87 11.37 -10.05 -21.33
N ASP A 88 11.37 -8.96 -20.55
CA ASP A 88 11.71 -8.96 -19.13
C ASP A 88 10.60 -9.57 -18.24
N LYS A 89 10.76 -10.86 -17.92
CA LYS A 89 9.80 -11.67 -17.15
C LYS A 89 9.79 -11.40 -15.62
N GLU A 90 10.61 -10.47 -15.13
CA GLU A 90 10.78 -10.22 -13.68
C GLU A 90 10.03 -8.98 -13.16
N ILE A 91 9.10 -8.42 -13.93
CA ILE A 91 8.24 -7.29 -13.49
C ILE A 91 7.29 -7.77 -12.37
N ARG A 92 7.29 -7.05 -11.24
CA ARG A 92 6.44 -7.37 -10.07
C ARG A 92 5.53 -6.20 -9.73
N ILE A 93 4.22 -6.47 -9.69
CA ILE A 93 3.19 -5.53 -9.26
C ILE A 93 2.50 -6.08 -8.02
N GLY A 94 2.39 -5.25 -6.97
CA GLY A 94 1.75 -5.60 -5.71
C GLY A 94 0.88 -4.46 -5.17
N HIS A 95 -0.29 -4.82 -4.64
CA HIS A 95 -1.16 -3.88 -3.95
C HIS A 95 -0.64 -3.60 -2.55
N ARG A 96 -0.76 -2.34 -2.13
CA ARG A 96 -0.35 -1.90 -0.80
C ARG A 96 -1.59 -1.48 -0.02
N PRO A 97 -1.91 -2.14 1.10
CA PRO A 97 -3.06 -1.74 1.91
C PRO A 97 -2.77 -0.35 2.48
N TYR A 98 -3.47 0.65 1.98
CA TYR A 98 -3.27 2.06 2.29
C TYR A 98 -4.42 2.59 3.15
N MET A 99 -4.12 3.54 4.03
CA MET A 99 -5.11 4.29 4.81
C MET A 99 -4.95 5.79 4.54
N PRO A 100 -6.06 6.55 4.39
CA PRO A 100 -6.01 7.98 4.06
C PRO A 100 -5.18 8.85 5.00
N ASP A 101 -5.06 8.46 6.27
CA ASP A 101 -4.28 9.17 7.29
C ASP A 101 -2.83 8.66 7.44
N GLY A 102 -2.41 7.74 6.57
CA GLY A 102 -1.04 7.22 6.50
C GLY A 102 -0.65 6.25 7.63
N LYS A 103 -1.58 5.85 8.51
CA LYS A 103 -1.30 4.96 9.65
C LYS A 103 -1.96 3.58 9.44
N PRO A 104 -1.40 2.49 9.96
CA PRO A 104 -2.10 1.21 9.95
C PRO A 104 -3.34 1.26 10.86
N VAL A 105 -4.37 0.47 10.53
CA VAL A 105 -5.56 0.22 11.36
C VAL A 105 -5.36 -1.09 12.09
N ILE A 106 -5.30 -1.02 13.42
CA ILE A 106 -5.08 -2.16 14.32
C ILE A 106 -6.08 -2.06 15.47
N GLY A 107 -6.98 -3.03 15.59
CA GLY A 107 -7.94 -3.06 16.70
C GLY A 107 -9.17 -3.92 16.44
N PHE A 108 -9.97 -4.12 17.48
CA PHE A 108 -11.26 -4.80 17.40
C PHE A 108 -12.27 -3.98 16.60
N VAL A 109 -13.06 -4.65 15.77
CA VAL A 109 -14.10 -3.98 14.99
C VAL A 109 -15.27 -3.63 15.93
N PRO A 110 -15.79 -2.39 15.90
CA PRO A 110 -16.95 -2.02 16.69
C PRO A 110 -18.12 -2.96 16.40
N ASP A 111 -18.88 -3.29 17.44
CA ASP A 111 -20.02 -4.22 17.40
C ASP A 111 -19.69 -5.69 17.05
N MET A 112 -18.41 -6.03 16.84
CA MET A 112 -17.93 -7.39 16.57
C MET A 112 -16.75 -7.74 17.47
N SER A 113 -17.05 -8.12 18.73
CA SER A 113 -16.05 -8.35 19.77
C SER A 113 -15.04 -9.47 19.50
N ASN A 114 -15.30 -10.34 18.52
CA ASN A 114 -14.44 -11.45 18.11
C ASN A 114 -13.72 -11.20 16.77
N VAL A 115 -13.79 -9.99 16.21
CA VAL A 115 -13.14 -9.63 14.95
C VAL A 115 -12.12 -8.53 15.22
N LEU A 116 -10.86 -8.80 14.88
CA LEU A 116 -9.76 -7.85 14.94
C LEU A 116 -9.21 -7.63 13.53
N ILE A 117 -8.89 -6.38 13.19
CA ILE A 117 -8.24 -6.01 11.94
C ILE A 117 -6.83 -5.50 12.25
N ALA A 118 -5.85 -5.90 11.42
CA ALA A 118 -4.50 -5.36 11.41
C ALA A 118 -4.05 -5.17 9.95
N THR A 119 -4.25 -3.97 9.40
CA THR A 119 -3.99 -3.67 7.98
C THR A 119 -3.59 -2.21 7.79
N GLY A 120 -3.40 -1.76 6.55
CA GLY A 120 -3.12 -0.36 6.24
C GLY A 120 -1.65 0.04 6.36
N HIS A 121 -0.73 -0.93 6.49
CA HIS A 121 0.71 -0.66 6.66
C HIS A 121 1.45 -0.21 5.40
N GLU A 122 0.75 -0.14 4.26
CA GLU A 122 1.28 0.28 2.96
C GLU A 122 2.63 -0.40 2.64
N GLY A 123 3.70 0.35 2.41
CA GLY A 123 5.06 -0.12 2.10
C GLY A 123 5.93 -0.30 3.34
N SER A 124 5.38 -0.09 4.53
CA SER A 124 6.06 -0.27 5.83
C SER A 124 5.70 -1.59 6.51
N GLY A 125 4.86 -2.43 5.89
CA GLY A 125 4.37 -3.68 6.48
C GLY A 125 5.47 -4.59 7.01
N LEU A 126 6.55 -4.81 6.25
CA LEU A 126 7.64 -5.67 6.69
C LEU A 126 8.37 -5.11 7.93
N ALA A 127 8.62 -3.80 7.95
CA ALA A 127 9.31 -3.15 9.07
C ALA A 127 8.44 -3.11 10.34
N LEU A 128 7.12 -3.03 10.18
CA LEU A 128 6.16 -2.92 11.29
C LEU A 128 5.56 -4.28 11.71
N ALA A 129 5.90 -5.38 11.03
CA ALA A 129 5.27 -6.68 11.23
C ALA A 129 5.37 -7.18 12.67
N LEU A 130 6.57 -7.13 13.26
CA LEU A 130 6.79 -7.64 14.62
C LEU A 130 6.07 -6.80 15.68
N GLY A 131 6.13 -5.47 15.57
CA GLY A 131 5.41 -4.58 16.49
C GLY A 131 3.89 -4.73 16.37
N THR A 132 3.39 -4.98 15.15
CA THR A 132 1.97 -5.29 14.93
C THR A 132 1.60 -6.63 15.57
N ALA A 133 2.44 -7.65 15.44
CA ALA A 133 2.20 -8.97 16.04
C ALA A 133 2.17 -8.91 17.57
N GLU A 134 3.09 -8.18 18.20
CA GLU A 134 3.11 -7.93 19.65
C GLU A 134 1.81 -7.23 20.08
N MET A 135 1.45 -6.13 19.43
CA MET A 135 0.24 -5.37 19.73
C MET A 135 -1.05 -6.20 19.59
N VAL A 136 -1.16 -6.98 18.52
CA VAL A 136 -2.32 -7.87 18.30
C VAL A 136 -2.38 -8.95 19.38
N THR A 137 -1.23 -9.49 19.79
CA THR A 137 -1.16 -10.48 20.87
C THR A 137 -1.64 -9.89 22.19
N ASP A 138 -1.14 -8.71 22.55
CA ASP A 138 -1.55 -8.01 23.78
C ASP A 138 -3.07 -7.74 23.79
N MET A 139 -3.63 -7.26 22.67
CA MET A 139 -5.07 -7.04 22.53
C MET A 139 -5.91 -8.32 22.71
N ILE A 140 -5.45 -9.44 22.15
CA ILE A 140 -6.16 -10.74 22.24
C ILE A 140 -6.12 -11.28 23.68
N LEU A 141 -4.99 -11.11 24.37
CA LEU A 141 -4.81 -11.57 25.75
C LEU A 141 -5.42 -10.61 26.79
N GLY A 142 -5.77 -9.39 26.38
CA GLY A 142 -6.25 -8.34 27.29
C GLY A 142 -5.12 -7.72 28.11
N ASP A 143 -3.87 -7.83 27.64
CA ASP A 143 -2.71 -7.25 28.29
C ASP A 143 -2.63 -5.74 27.99
N PRO A 144 -2.16 -4.91 28.93
CA PRO A 144 -2.00 -3.46 28.69
C PRO A 144 -0.97 -3.12 27.61
N GLY A 145 -0.15 -4.10 27.21
CA GLY A 145 0.91 -3.97 26.23
C GLY A 145 2.00 -2.98 26.60
N ARG A 146 2.99 -2.83 25.71
CA ARG A 146 4.12 -1.89 25.89
C ARG A 146 3.97 -0.61 25.10
N VAL A 147 3.14 -0.64 24.06
CA VAL A 147 2.93 0.45 23.10
C VAL A 147 1.47 0.84 23.14
N ASP A 148 1.20 2.14 23.27
CA ASP A 148 -0.17 2.66 23.18
C ASP A 148 -0.74 2.40 21.76
N PHE A 149 -1.82 1.62 21.71
CA PHE A 149 -2.48 1.26 20.46
C PHE A 149 -3.50 2.30 19.98
N THR A 150 -3.85 3.28 20.83
CA THR A 150 -4.86 4.31 20.54
C THR A 150 -4.67 4.99 19.18
N PRO A 151 -3.44 5.34 18.73
CA PRO A 151 -3.22 5.96 17.43
C PRO A 151 -3.58 5.09 16.21
N PHE A 152 -3.73 3.78 16.40
CA PHE A 152 -4.04 2.81 15.35
C PHE A 152 -5.47 2.28 15.42
N SER A 153 -6.22 2.64 16.48
CA SER A 153 -7.59 2.21 16.70
C SER A 153 -8.49 2.54 15.52
N ILE A 154 -9.49 1.68 15.30
CA ILE A 154 -10.55 1.89 14.32
C ILE A 154 -11.62 2.86 14.81
N GLU A 155 -11.79 3.00 16.13
CA GLU A 155 -12.84 3.81 16.74
C GLU A 155 -12.69 5.29 16.36
N ASN A 156 -13.79 5.90 15.90
CA ASN A 156 -13.88 7.31 15.52
C ASN A 156 -12.85 7.79 14.47
N ARG A 157 -12.15 6.86 13.81
CA ARG A 157 -11.07 7.18 12.88
C ARG A 157 -11.56 7.52 11.48
N PHE A 158 -12.63 6.87 11.05
CA PHE A 158 -13.28 7.14 9.78
C PHE A 158 -14.78 7.33 10.03
N SER A 159 -15.34 8.48 9.63
CA SER A 159 -16.80 8.64 9.69
C SER A 159 -17.44 7.73 8.66
N VAL A 160 -18.62 7.19 9.00
CA VAL A 160 -19.46 6.34 8.11
C VAL A 160 -19.75 7.04 6.77
N PHE A 161 -19.56 8.36 6.68
CA PHE A 161 -19.74 9.12 5.45
C PHE A 161 -18.67 8.86 4.37
N PHE A 162 -17.47 8.38 4.75
CA PHE A 162 -16.43 7.98 3.78
C PHE A 162 -16.77 6.65 3.08
N TRP A 163 -17.71 5.89 3.62
CA TRP A 163 -18.14 4.57 3.16
C TRP A 163 -19.26 4.59 2.12
N ILE A 164 -19.58 5.76 1.56
CA ILE A 164 -20.52 5.92 0.44
C ILE A 164 -19.86 6.64 -0.75
N SER A 165 -18.52 6.57 -0.82
CA SER A 165 -17.79 6.83 -2.06
C SER A 165 -18.02 5.65 -3.03
N PRO A 166 -18.10 5.85 -4.35
CA PRO A 166 -18.18 4.73 -5.31
C PRO A 166 -17.03 3.70 -5.14
N PHE A 167 -15.91 4.10 -4.53
CA PHE A 167 -14.77 3.24 -4.18
C PHE A 167 -15.06 2.25 -3.03
N SER A 168 -16.00 2.57 -2.14
CA SER A 168 -16.35 1.76 -0.95
C SER A 168 -17.22 0.55 -1.27
N LEU A 169 -18.01 0.60 -2.34
CA LEU A 169 -18.88 -0.50 -2.76
C LEU A 169 -18.08 -1.64 -3.39
N GLU A 170 -17.04 -1.32 -4.19
CA GLU A 170 -16.10 -2.33 -4.70
C GLU A 170 -15.24 -2.92 -3.59
N PHE A 171 -14.78 -2.08 -2.64
CA PHE A 171 -14.08 -2.56 -1.45
C PHE A 171 -14.95 -3.50 -0.61
N MET A 172 -16.23 -3.17 -0.40
CA MET A 172 -17.17 -4.05 0.30
C MET A 172 -17.52 -5.32 -0.46
N ALA A 173 -17.68 -5.25 -1.77
CA ALA A 173 -17.86 -6.42 -2.60
C ALA A 173 -16.63 -7.36 -2.51
N THR A 174 -15.42 -6.79 -2.50
CA THR A 174 -14.17 -7.53 -2.37
C THR A 174 -14.01 -8.15 -0.99
N LEU A 175 -14.32 -7.41 0.08
CA LEU A 175 -14.27 -7.90 1.45
C LEU A 175 -15.30 -9.01 1.68
N HIS A 176 -16.51 -8.85 1.12
CA HIS A 176 -17.54 -9.86 1.13
C HIS A 176 -17.11 -11.11 0.35
N ALA A 177 -16.53 -10.96 -0.84
CA ALA A 177 -16.03 -12.09 -1.62
C ALA A 177 -14.89 -12.83 -0.90
N ALA A 178 -13.95 -12.10 -0.28
CA ALA A 178 -12.88 -12.67 0.53
C ALA A 178 -13.43 -13.40 1.76
N TYR A 179 -14.42 -12.82 2.46
CA TYR A 179 -15.10 -13.46 3.58
C TYR A 179 -15.82 -14.75 3.16
N GLN A 180 -16.59 -14.72 2.07
CA GLN A 180 -17.28 -15.90 1.55
C GLN A 180 -16.30 -16.99 1.14
N PHE A 181 -15.19 -16.63 0.49
CA PHE A 181 -14.15 -17.59 0.12
C PHE A 181 -13.49 -18.24 1.35
N ILE A 182 -13.15 -17.44 2.38
CA ILE A 182 -12.57 -17.96 3.62
C ILE A 182 -13.58 -18.85 4.37
N ALA A 183 -14.83 -18.40 4.50
CA ALA A 183 -15.88 -19.15 5.16
C ALA A 183 -16.16 -20.48 4.45
N GLN A 184 -16.24 -20.47 3.12
CA GLN A 184 -16.44 -21.67 2.31
C GLN A 184 -15.23 -22.63 2.41
N SER A 185 -14.01 -22.10 2.37
CA SER A 185 -12.78 -22.91 2.51
C SER A 185 -12.66 -23.59 3.89
N ILE A 186 -13.18 -22.95 4.94
CA ILE A 186 -13.29 -23.54 6.29
C ILE A 186 -14.33 -24.66 6.31
N LEU A 187 -15.50 -24.44 5.70
CA LEU A 187 -16.57 -25.45 5.62
C LEU A 187 -16.17 -26.67 4.79
N ASP A 188 -15.40 -26.46 3.73
CA ASP A 188 -14.95 -27.53 2.82
C ASP A 188 -13.71 -28.29 3.34
N GLY A 189 -13.14 -27.88 4.48
CA GLY A 189 -11.95 -28.51 5.07
C GLY A 189 -10.67 -28.38 4.24
N ASN A 190 -10.68 -27.56 3.19
CA ASN A 190 -9.56 -27.37 2.26
C ASN A 190 -8.81 -26.08 2.56
N TRP A 191 -8.06 -26.07 3.67
CA TRP A 191 -7.14 -24.97 3.97
C TRP A 191 -5.79 -25.20 3.25
N ASN A 192 -5.67 -24.73 2.01
CA ASN A 192 -4.37 -24.54 1.36
C ASN A 192 -3.99 -23.07 1.46
N ALA A 193 -3.04 -22.73 2.34
CA ALA A 193 -2.49 -21.38 2.41
C ALA A 193 -1.90 -21.00 1.03
N PRO A 194 -2.20 -19.82 0.46
CA PRO A 194 -1.70 -19.44 -0.87
C PRO A 194 -0.22 -19.05 -0.87
N PHE A 195 0.51 -19.34 0.22
CA PHE A 195 1.94 -19.07 0.34
C PHE A 195 2.69 -20.40 0.44
N GLY A 196 2.85 -21.05 -0.71
CA GLY A 196 3.63 -22.28 -0.85
C GLY A 196 4.36 -22.27 -2.19
N ASN A 197 5.66 -22.00 -2.12
CA ASN A 197 6.73 -22.21 -3.10
C ASN A 197 6.54 -21.68 -4.53
N SER A 198 7.22 -20.56 -4.82
CA SER A 198 8.27 -20.49 -5.87
C SER A 198 9.09 -19.21 -5.73
#